data_AF-A0A7S2STU0-F1
#
_entry.id   AF-A0A7S2STU0-F1
#
_cell.length_a   1.000
_cell.length_b   1.000
_cell.length_c   1.000
_cell.angle_alpha   90.00
_cell.angle_beta   90.00
_cell.angle_gamma   90.00
#
_symmetry.space_group_name_H-M   'P 1'
#
loop_
_entity.id
_entity.type
_entity.pdbx_description
1 polymer ?
#
loop_
_entity_poly.entity_id
_entity_poly.type
_entity_poly.pdbx_seq_one_letter_code
_entity_poly.pdbx_strand_id
1 'polypeptide(L)'
;LRMFLAMHGLGRFWVDFQRLGWRSLEHLCDADDHELRRLAREIGIPVGDQYVLMRAIRSALSAKHFVVAQGLRDKLSRFAECGVFSIEDLVDPEKMPDEFLRDEIQLPPLKIRRFRHEVERYHESNLRRARRLSQHTF
;
A
#
# COMPACT_ATOMS: atom_id res chain seq x y z
N LEU A 1 10.72 -1.36 -0.04
CA LEU A 1 10.74 0.12 0.07
C LEU A 1 11.27 0.81 -1.18
N ARG A 2 12.46 0.47 -1.70
CA ARG A 2 13.00 1.09 -2.94
C ARG A 2 12.01 1.09 -4.11
N MET A 3 11.40 -0.05 -4.43
CA MET A 3 10.42 -0.15 -5.51
C MET A 3 9.17 0.69 -5.25
N PHE A 4 8.65 0.66 -4.02
CA PHE A 4 7.54 1.51 -3.60
C PHE A 4 7.84 3.00 -3.84
N LEU A 5 9.01 3.49 -3.44
CA LEU A 5 9.40 4.88 -3.68
C LEU A 5 9.51 5.19 -5.18
N ALA A 6 10.10 4.29 -5.96
CA ALA A 6 10.23 4.46 -7.40
C ALA A 6 8.86 4.56 -8.10
N MET A 7 7.92 3.69 -7.77
CA MET A 7 6.57 3.68 -8.35
C MET A 7 5.76 4.94 -8.03
N HIS A 8 6.11 5.65 -6.95
CA HIS A 8 5.46 6.90 -6.56
C HIS A 8 6.28 8.15 -6.93
N GLY A 9 7.30 8.03 -7.78
CA GLY A 9 8.13 9.16 -8.22
C GLY A 9 9.11 9.70 -7.15
N LEU A 10 9.27 8.97 -6.05
CA LEU A 10 10.10 9.32 -4.89
C LEU A 10 11.42 8.53 -4.86
N GLY A 11 11.73 7.76 -5.91
CA GLY A 11 12.89 6.88 -5.97
C GLY A 11 14.22 7.60 -5.73
N ARG A 12 14.32 8.90 -6.07
CA ARG A 12 15.51 9.73 -5.84
C ARG A 12 15.86 9.93 -4.37
N PHE A 13 14.89 9.79 -3.46
CA PHE A 13 15.11 9.92 -2.01
C PHE A 13 15.52 8.60 -1.34
N TRP A 14 15.63 7.50 -2.09
CA TRP A 14 15.89 6.17 -1.52
C TRP A 14 17.12 6.13 -0.61
N VAL A 15 18.22 6.77 -1.02
CA VAL A 15 19.48 6.81 -0.24
C VAL A 15 19.26 7.54 1.10
N ASP A 16 18.46 8.60 1.12
CA ASP A 16 18.14 9.35 2.34
C ASP A 16 17.31 8.53 3.32
N PHE A 17 16.29 7.80 2.83
CA PHE A 17 15.53 6.85 3.66
C PHE A 17 16.45 5.81 4.27
N GLN A 18 17.37 5.22 3.49
CA GLN A 18 18.32 4.24 3.99
C GLN A 18 19.27 4.82 5.05
N ARG A 19 19.77 6.03 4.83
CA ARG A 19 20.68 6.74 5.75
C ARG A 19 20.02 6.98 7.11
N LEU A 20 18.73 7.27 7.12
CA LEU A 20 17.93 7.50 8.33
C LEU A 20 17.36 6.20 8.94
N GLY A 21 17.74 5.03 8.44
CA GLY A 21 17.31 3.73 8.99
C GLY A 21 15.95 3.23 8.50
N TRP A 22 15.29 3.95 7.61
CA TRP A 22 14.00 3.55 7.02
C TRP A 22 14.24 2.61 5.85
N ARG A 23 14.26 1.31 6.12
CA ARG A 23 14.66 0.28 5.14
C ARG A 23 13.51 -0.58 4.62
N SER A 24 12.40 -0.66 5.34
CA SER A 24 11.25 -1.48 4.96
C SER A 24 10.00 -0.62 4.75
N LEU A 25 9.12 -1.09 3.86
CA LEU A 25 7.79 -0.48 3.70
C LEU A 25 6.96 -0.71 4.96
N GLU A 26 7.14 -1.86 5.61
CA GLU A 26 6.47 -2.19 6.86
C GLU A 26 6.71 -1.14 7.94
N HIS A 27 7.97 -0.72 8.13
CA HIS A 27 8.32 0.32 9.10
C HIS A 27 7.64 1.66 8.77
N LEU A 28 7.54 2.04 7.48
CA LEU A 28 6.80 3.24 7.09
C LEU A 28 5.29 3.13 7.33
N CYS A 29 4.71 1.94 7.10
CA CYS A 29 3.29 1.72 7.33
C CYS A 29 2.93 1.73 8.82
N ASP A 30 3.88 1.40 9.70
CA ASP A 30 3.67 1.37 11.16
C ASP A 30 3.97 2.71 11.84
N ALA A 31 4.59 3.64 11.12
CA ALA A 31 4.88 4.99 11.61
C ALA A 31 3.62 5.86 11.66
N ASP A 32 3.54 6.72 12.67
CA ASP A 32 2.44 7.67 12.78
C ASP A 32 2.63 8.89 11.86
N ASP A 33 1.57 9.70 11.72
CA ASP A 33 1.59 10.90 10.88
C ASP A 33 2.69 11.91 11.29
N HIS A 34 3.04 11.97 12.57
CA HIS A 34 4.04 12.90 13.08
C HIS A 34 5.45 12.44 12.68
N GLU A 35 5.75 11.16 12.87
CA GLU A 35 6.99 10.52 12.45
C GLU A 35 7.22 10.65 10.95
N LEU A 36 6.19 10.37 10.13
CA LEU A 36 6.29 10.49 8.67
C LEU A 36 6.52 11.93 8.21
N ARG A 37 5.86 12.91 8.84
CA ARG A 37 6.09 14.35 8.56
C ARG A 37 7.49 14.78 8.99
N ARG A 38 7.99 14.29 10.12
CA ARG A 38 9.35 14.57 10.58
C ARG A 38 10.37 14.00 9.60
N LEU A 39 10.21 12.73 9.21
CA LEU A 39 11.05 12.07 8.22
C LEU A 39 11.10 12.84 6.89
N ALA A 40 9.93 13.22 6.36
CA ALA A 40 9.85 13.92 5.09
C ALA A 40 10.57 15.28 5.13
N ARG A 41 10.52 15.99 6.26
CA ARG A 41 11.26 17.24 6.48
C ARG A 41 12.76 17.01 6.64
N GLU A 42 13.15 15.97 7.35
CA GLU A 42 14.56 15.63 7.59
C GLU A 42 15.29 15.21 6.31
N ILE A 43 14.58 14.52 5.41
CA ILE A 43 15.07 14.21 4.05
C ILE A 43 15.08 15.45 3.14
N GLY A 44 14.27 16.48 3.45
CA GLY A 44 14.11 17.64 2.57
C GLY A 44 13.19 17.37 1.38
N ILE A 45 12.21 16.48 1.52
CA ILE A 45 11.22 16.19 0.46
C ILE A 45 10.39 17.45 0.21
N PRO A 46 10.25 17.94 -1.05
CA PRO A 46 9.42 19.09 -1.38
C PRO A 46 7.97 18.89 -0.92
N VAL A 47 7.29 19.96 -0.49
CA VAL A 47 5.93 19.88 0.11
C VAL A 47 4.94 19.13 -0.78
N GLY A 48 4.98 19.34 -2.11
CA GLY A 48 4.13 18.59 -3.04
C GLY A 48 4.38 17.08 -3.01
N ASP A 49 5.63 16.67 -2.91
CA ASP A 49 6.04 15.26 -2.82
C ASP A 49 5.80 14.67 -1.43
N GLN A 50 5.75 15.49 -0.37
CA GLN A 50 5.36 15.04 0.97
C GLN A 50 3.91 14.55 0.97
N TYR A 51 3.02 15.25 0.28
CA TYR A 51 1.64 14.81 0.13
C TYR A 51 1.55 13.47 -0.61
N VAL A 52 2.31 13.32 -1.71
CA VAL A 52 2.40 12.05 -2.46
C VAL A 52 2.89 10.92 -1.56
N LEU A 53 3.97 11.13 -0.79
CA LEU A 53 4.51 10.15 0.15
C LEU A 53 3.46 9.73 1.18
N MET A 54 2.82 10.69 1.85
CA MET A 54 1.82 10.42 2.89
C MET A 54 0.63 9.64 2.33
N ARG A 55 0.14 10.04 1.16
CA ARG A 55 -0.97 9.36 0.48
C ARG A 55 -0.59 7.92 0.09
N ALA A 56 0.60 7.73 -0.47
CA ALA A 56 1.11 6.42 -0.86
C ALA A 56 1.26 5.49 0.34
N ILE A 57 1.83 5.97 1.45
CA ILE A 57 2.00 5.18 2.67
C ILE A 57 0.64 4.76 3.24
N ARG A 58 -0.34 5.67 3.28
CA ARG A 58 -1.70 5.35 3.74
C ARG A 58 -2.41 4.32 2.86
N SER A 59 -2.15 4.37 1.55
CA SER A 59 -2.67 3.35 0.63
C SER A 59 -2.02 1.98 0.88
N ALA A 60 -0.69 1.96 1.07
CA ALA A 60 0.05 0.75 1.42
C ALA A 60 -0.36 0.17 2.77
N LEU A 61 -0.65 1.02 3.76
CA LEU A 61 -1.17 0.59 5.05
C LEU A 61 -2.55 -0.06 4.92
N SER A 62 -3.44 0.51 4.11
CA SER A 62 -4.76 -0.07 3.83
C SER A 62 -4.64 -1.46 3.20
N ALA A 63 -3.77 -1.60 2.19
CA ALA A 63 -3.48 -2.88 1.55
C ALA A 63 -2.88 -3.89 2.53
N LYS A 64 -1.89 -3.48 3.34
CA LYS A 64 -1.29 -4.30 4.40
C LYS A 64 -2.36 -4.82 5.35
N HIS A 65 -3.22 -3.96 5.87
CA HIS A 65 -4.30 -4.36 6.78
C HIS A 65 -5.25 -5.37 6.15
N PHE A 66 -5.63 -5.16 4.89
CA PHE A 66 -6.48 -6.11 4.18
C PHE A 66 -5.81 -7.48 4.05
N VAL A 67 -4.58 -7.55 3.54
CA VAL A 67 -3.84 -8.80 3.34
C VAL A 67 -3.62 -9.54 4.68
N VAL A 68 -3.29 -8.80 5.75
CA VAL A 68 -3.17 -9.38 7.10
C VAL A 68 -4.51 -9.92 7.59
N ALA A 69 -5.62 -9.23 7.35
CA ALA A 69 -6.96 -9.72 7.73
C ALA A 69 -7.38 -10.98 6.97
N GLN A 70 -6.82 -11.22 5.78
CA GLN A 70 -6.99 -12.49 5.04
C GLN A 70 -6.09 -13.62 5.57
N GLY A 71 -5.28 -13.36 6.61
CA GLY A 71 -4.35 -14.33 7.18
C GLY A 71 -3.08 -14.52 6.34
N LEU A 72 -2.69 -13.53 5.52
CA LEU A 72 -1.58 -13.62 4.57
C LEU A 72 -0.39 -12.74 4.98
N ARG A 73 -0.16 -12.58 6.29
CA ARG A 73 0.94 -11.76 6.82
C ARG A 73 2.30 -12.23 6.32
N ASP A 74 2.53 -13.54 6.27
CA ASP A 74 3.75 -14.18 5.78
C ASP A 74 3.99 -13.95 4.28
N LYS A 75 2.98 -13.49 3.53
CA LYS A 75 3.05 -13.21 2.09
C LYS A 75 3.21 -11.72 1.77
N LEU A 76 3.24 -10.83 2.76
CA LEU A 76 3.33 -9.37 2.55
C LEU A 76 4.54 -8.97 1.69
N SER A 77 5.69 -9.61 1.89
CA SER A 77 6.88 -9.36 1.07
C SER A 77 6.63 -9.66 -0.41
N ARG A 78 5.90 -10.74 -0.71
CA ARG A 78 5.60 -11.14 -2.10
C ARG A 78 4.70 -10.13 -2.79
N PHE A 79 3.64 -9.66 -2.11
CA PHE A 79 2.80 -8.57 -2.63
C PHE A 79 3.64 -7.32 -2.91
N ALA A 80 4.51 -6.95 -1.97
CA ALA A 80 5.38 -5.79 -2.11
C ALA A 80 6.41 -5.94 -3.24
N GLU A 81 6.93 -7.15 -3.50
CA GLU A 81 7.85 -7.46 -4.62
C GLU A 81 7.17 -7.40 -5.99
N CYS A 82 5.85 -7.61 -6.03
CA CYS A 82 5.05 -7.55 -7.24
C CYS A 82 4.39 -6.19 -7.48
N GLY A 83 4.79 -5.17 -6.71
CA GLY A 83 4.32 -3.80 -6.91
C GLY A 83 2.91 -3.54 -6.41
N VAL A 84 2.39 -4.41 -5.54
CA VAL A 84 1.06 -4.29 -4.95
C VAL A 84 1.17 -3.48 -3.65
N PHE A 85 0.69 -2.23 -3.70
CA PHE A 85 0.84 -1.26 -2.61
C PHE A 85 -0.47 -0.53 -2.28
N SER A 86 -1.59 -0.94 -2.83
CA SER A 86 -2.88 -0.30 -2.62
C SER A 86 -4.02 -1.30 -2.74
N ILE A 87 -5.22 -0.91 -2.28
CA ILE A 87 -6.42 -1.73 -2.50
C ILE A 87 -6.77 -1.77 -3.98
N GLU A 88 -6.52 -0.68 -4.70
CA GLU A 88 -6.69 -0.58 -6.15
C GLU A 88 -5.84 -1.63 -6.86
N ASP A 89 -4.57 -1.80 -6.49
CA ASP A 89 -3.70 -2.84 -7.04
C ASP A 89 -4.21 -4.26 -6.75
N LEU A 90 -4.88 -4.46 -5.60
CA LEU A 90 -5.46 -5.75 -5.22
C LEU A 90 -6.80 -6.04 -5.95
N VAL A 91 -7.47 -5.05 -6.51
CA VAL A 91 -8.68 -5.25 -7.31
C VAL A 91 -8.33 -5.37 -8.79
N ASP A 92 -7.24 -4.73 -9.22
CA ASP A 92 -6.77 -4.71 -10.59
C ASP A 92 -6.43 -6.13 -11.10
N PRO A 93 -7.17 -6.67 -12.08
CA PRO A 93 -6.93 -8.01 -12.60
C PRO A 93 -5.65 -8.11 -13.43
N GLU A 94 -5.13 -7.00 -13.96
CA GLU A 94 -3.86 -7.00 -14.71
C GLU A 94 -2.67 -7.08 -13.75
N LYS A 95 -2.73 -6.36 -12.62
CA LYS A 95 -1.68 -6.42 -11.59
C LYS A 95 -1.75 -7.67 -10.75
N MET A 96 -2.94 -8.15 -10.50
CA MET A 96 -3.15 -9.28 -9.63
C MET A 96 -4.12 -10.25 -10.30
N PRO A 97 -3.67 -11.06 -11.27
CA PRO A 97 -4.48 -12.11 -11.89
C PRO A 97 -4.68 -13.31 -10.94
N ASP A 98 -5.63 -14.20 -11.23
CA ASP A 98 -5.89 -15.38 -10.39
C ASP A 98 -4.71 -16.35 -10.38
N GLU A 99 -3.97 -16.42 -11.48
CA GLU A 99 -2.71 -17.15 -11.61
C GLU A 99 -1.67 -16.65 -10.61
N PHE A 100 -1.57 -15.33 -10.39
CA PHE A 100 -0.68 -14.77 -9.37
C PHE A 100 -1.09 -15.25 -7.96
N LEU A 101 -2.38 -15.16 -7.63
CA LEU A 101 -2.88 -15.60 -6.34
C LEU A 101 -2.67 -17.10 -6.10
N ARG A 102 -2.76 -17.91 -7.16
CA ARG A 102 -2.56 -19.36 -7.12
C ARG A 102 -1.08 -19.74 -7.06
N ASP A 103 -0.26 -19.16 -7.91
CA ASP A 103 1.10 -19.65 -8.18
C ASP A 103 2.13 -18.95 -7.26
N GLU A 104 1.96 -17.64 -7.03
CA GLU A 104 2.89 -16.83 -6.24
C GLU A 104 2.48 -16.73 -4.77
N ILE A 105 1.20 -16.50 -4.51
CA ILE A 105 0.67 -16.41 -3.14
C ILE A 105 0.29 -17.79 -2.59
N GLN A 106 0.11 -18.79 -3.46
CA GLN A 106 -0.24 -20.17 -3.11
C GLN A 106 -1.60 -20.29 -2.40
N LEU A 107 -2.57 -19.48 -2.83
CA LEU A 107 -3.94 -19.58 -2.34
C LEU A 107 -4.67 -20.76 -2.99
N PRO A 108 -5.36 -21.61 -2.20
CA PRO A 108 -6.28 -22.60 -2.74
C PRO A 108 -7.41 -21.95 -3.56
N PRO A 109 -7.95 -22.62 -4.60
CA PRO A 109 -8.97 -22.03 -5.48
C PRO A 109 -10.19 -21.44 -4.76
N LEU A 110 -10.67 -22.10 -3.69
CA LEU A 110 -11.79 -21.60 -2.89
C LEU A 110 -11.44 -20.31 -2.13
N LYS A 111 -10.17 -20.17 -1.70
CA LYS A 111 -9.69 -18.94 -1.05
C LYS A 111 -9.48 -17.80 -2.04
N ILE A 112 -9.12 -18.09 -3.30
CA ILE A 112 -8.98 -17.07 -4.36
C ILE A 112 -10.32 -16.37 -4.59
N ARG A 113 -11.40 -17.13 -4.82
CA ARG A 113 -12.75 -16.55 -5.00
C ARG A 113 -13.18 -15.70 -3.81
N ARG A 114 -12.94 -16.19 -2.59
CA ARG A 114 -13.25 -15.44 -1.37
C ARG A 114 -12.42 -14.16 -1.26
N PHE A 115 -11.13 -14.24 -1.54
CA PHE A 115 -10.22 -13.10 -1.51
C PHE A 115 -10.71 -12.00 -2.47
N ARG A 116 -11.07 -12.36 -3.71
CA ARG A 116 -11.63 -11.44 -4.72
C ARG A 116 -12.88 -10.72 -4.20
N HIS A 117 -13.84 -11.50 -3.72
CA HIS A 117 -15.08 -10.94 -3.21
C HIS A 117 -14.84 -9.98 -2.03
N GLU A 118 -13.96 -10.33 -1.10
CA GLU A 118 -13.65 -9.49 0.06
C GLU A 118 -12.90 -8.21 -0.33
N VAL A 119 -11.96 -8.26 -1.28
CA VAL A 119 -11.21 -7.07 -1.70
C VAL A 119 -12.11 -6.10 -2.47
N GLU A 120 -12.97 -6.60 -3.36
CA GLU A 120 -13.96 -5.79 -4.06
C GLU A 120 -14.91 -5.11 -3.07
N ARG A 121 -15.46 -5.88 -2.11
CA ARG A 121 -16.34 -5.33 -1.07
C ARG A 121 -15.64 -4.26 -0.23
N TYR A 122 -14.37 -4.48 0.11
CA TYR A 122 -13.56 -3.54 0.87
C TYR A 122 -13.31 -2.25 0.06
N HIS A 123 -12.96 -2.38 -1.21
CA HIS A 123 -12.75 -1.27 -2.14
C HIS A 123 -14.03 -0.43 -2.31
N GLU A 124 -15.16 -1.05 -2.58
CA GLU A 124 -16.45 -0.34 -2.70
C GLU A 124 -16.85 0.37 -1.40
N SER A 125 -16.58 -0.24 -0.24
CA SER A 125 -16.83 0.39 1.06
C SER A 125 -15.99 1.65 1.23
N ASN A 126 -14.71 1.60 0.83
CA ASN A 126 -13.83 2.76 0.87
C ASN A 126 -14.25 3.85 -0.12
N LEU A 127 -14.64 3.49 -1.35
CA LEU A 127 -15.19 4.44 -2.32
C LEU A 127 -16.46 5.12 -1.80
N ARG A 128 -17.38 4.36 -1.17
CA ARG A 128 -18.59 4.92 -0.55
C ARG A 128 -18.27 5.89 0.59
N ARG A 129 -17.29 5.54 1.44
CA ARG A 129 -16.81 6.44 2.51
C ARG A 129 -16.21 7.72 1.94
N ALA A 130 -15.35 7.61 0.93
CA ALA A 130 -14.72 8.76 0.29
C ALA A 130 -15.77 9.71 -0.33
N ARG A 131 -16.78 9.16 -1.03
CA ARG A 131 -17.89 9.95 -1.60
C ARG A 131 -18.69 10.70 -0.54
N ARG A 132 -19.00 10.06 0.59
CA ARG A 132 -19.70 10.73 1.71
C ARG A 132 -18.88 11.86 2.30
N LEU A 133 -17.59 11.64 2.51
CA LEU A 133 -16.70 12.69 3.03
C LEU A 133 -16.62 13.88 2.07
N SER A 134 -16.55 13.64 0.75
CA SER A 134 -16.56 14.73 -0.24
C SER A 134 -17.89 15.49 -0.32
N GLN A 135 -19.01 14.88 0.07
CA GLN A 135 -20.34 15.52 0.06
C GLN A 135 -20.58 16.43 1.27
N HIS A 136 -19.81 16.28 2.36
CA HIS A 136 -19.92 17.10 3.57
C HIS A 136 -18.86 18.21 3.67
N THR A 137 -18.12 18.49 2.59
CA THR A 137 -17.06 19.52 2.56
C THR A 137 -17.50 20.84 1.89
N PHE A 138 -18.79 21.17 1.92
CA PHE A 138 -19.32 22.44 1.43
C PHE A 138 -20.05 23.19 2.54
#